data_AF-A0A7S0I6I1-F1
#
_entry.id   AF-A0A7S0I6I1-F1
#
_cell.length_a   1.000
_cell.length_b   1.000
_cell.length_c   1.000
_cell.angle_alpha   90.00
_cell.angle_beta   90.00
_cell.angle_gamma   90.00
#
_symmetry.space_group_name_H-M   'P 1'
#
loop_
_entity.id
_entity.type
_entity.pdbx_description
1 polymer ?
#
loop_
_entity_poly.entity_id
_entity_poly.type
_entity_poly.pdbx_seq_one_letter_code
_entity_poly.pdbx_strand_id
1 'polypeptide(L)'
;HGNEQQLPPTARFGCMSAPSIYAFPHLLETEDDVLHTVDLPSFASTDQSGHALGQHDAELLLSFLTVPYLRIPLVVSFFASDDRIHSLQAPKLQQLLDAALFEPGEHLHASLADEVPSMVPSLEPTLLGTSHHLLLNELRRSPDTLL
;
A
#
# COMPACT_ATOMS: atom_id res chain seq x y z
N HIS A 1 15.47 3.92 22.82
CA HIS A 1 14.89 5.25 22.56
C HIS A 1 15.40 5.71 21.20
N GLY A 2 14.88 5.12 20.12
CA GLY A 2 15.19 5.53 18.75
C GLY A 2 14.11 6.50 18.30
N ASN A 3 14.51 7.68 17.84
CA ASN A 3 13.60 8.67 17.28
C ASN A 3 13.00 8.09 15.99
N GLU A 4 11.74 7.64 16.04
CA GLU A 4 10.92 7.43 14.85
C GLU A 4 10.68 8.80 14.22
N GLN A 5 11.51 9.17 13.24
CA GLN A 5 11.36 10.39 12.46
C GLN A 5 10.10 10.24 11.61
N GLN A 6 9.01 10.83 12.09
CA GLN A 6 7.69 10.76 11.47
C GLN A 6 7.61 11.78 10.33
N LEU A 7 7.22 11.32 9.13
CA LEU A 7 6.95 12.19 7.98
C LEU A 7 5.97 13.32 8.37
N PRO A 8 6.15 14.55 7.87
CA PRO A 8 5.10 15.56 7.98
C PRO A 8 3.82 14.99 7.34
N PRO A 9 2.66 15.03 8.02
CA PRO A 9 1.45 14.39 7.55
C PRO A 9 0.96 15.06 6.26
N THR A 10 1.11 14.39 5.11
CA THR A 10 0.55 14.82 3.82
C THR A 10 -0.98 14.74 3.81
N ALA A 11 -1.55 13.82 4.60
CA ALA A 11 -2.97 13.66 4.83
C ALA A 11 -3.33 13.86 6.31
N ARG A 12 -4.60 14.15 6.59
CA ARG A 12 -5.13 14.38 7.96
C ARG A 12 -4.90 13.18 8.90
N PHE A 13 -4.72 11.98 8.34
CA PHE A 13 -4.40 10.74 9.05
C PHE A 13 -3.26 10.02 8.32
N GLY A 14 -2.46 9.24 9.05
CA GLY A 14 -1.46 8.36 8.43
C GLY A 14 -2.15 7.28 7.60
N CYS A 15 -1.62 7.00 6.41
CA CYS A 15 -2.11 5.98 5.49
C CYS A 15 -1.19 4.76 5.60
N MET A 16 -1.55 3.77 6.42
CA MET A 16 -0.78 2.55 6.63
C MET A 16 -0.73 1.67 5.38
N SER A 17 -1.56 1.94 4.36
CA SER A 17 -1.43 1.32 3.04
C SER A 17 -0.42 2.02 2.12
N ALA A 18 0.22 3.12 2.57
CA ALA A 18 1.27 3.80 1.82
C ALA A 18 2.65 3.14 2.06
N PRO A 19 3.36 2.72 1.01
CA PRO A 19 4.64 2.02 1.14
C PRO A 19 5.74 2.87 1.79
N SER A 20 5.71 4.20 1.57
CA SER A 20 6.65 5.17 2.16
C SER A 20 6.71 5.15 3.70
N ILE A 21 5.64 4.72 4.39
CA ILE A 21 5.64 4.62 5.86
C ILE A 21 6.62 3.55 6.35
N TYR A 22 6.91 2.54 5.53
CA TYR A 22 7.72 1.39 5.93
C TYR A 22 9.19 1.51 5.53
N ALA A 23 9.54 2.45 4.66
CA ALA A 23 10.90 2.61 4.11
C ALA A 23 11.49 4.02 4.33
N PHE A 24 10.98 4.78 5.32
CA PHE A 24 11.50 6.10 5.64
C PHE A 24 13.03 6.07 5.89
N PRO A 25 13.84 7.00 5.32
CA PRO A 25 13.48 8.27 4.67
C PRO A 25 13.15 8.19 3.17
N HIS A 26 13.07 7.00 2.57
CA HIS A 26 12.78 6.84 1.15
C HIS A 26 11.29 7.05 0.88
N LEU A 27 10.98 7.95 -0.06
CA LEU A 27 9.62 8.14 -0.57
C LEU A 27 9.42 7.12 -1.70
N LEU A 28 8.52 6.17 -1.47
CA LEU A 28 8.12 5.14 -2.41
C LEU A 28 6.76 5.51 -2.99
N GLU A 29 6.72 5.88 -4.27
CA GLU A 29 5.49 6.19 -5.00
C GLU A 29 5.20 5.16 -6.10
N THR A 30 6.26 4.59 -6.70
CA THR A 30 6.20 3.64 -7.80
C THR A 30 6.94 2.35 -7.47
N GLU A 31 6.71 1.29 -8.26
CA GLU A 31 7.49 0.05 -8.18
C GLU A 31 9.00 0.31 -8.36
N ASP A 32 9.37 1.20 -9.28
CA ASP A 32 10.77 1.54 -9.57
C ASP A 32 11.49 2.09 -8.33
N ASP A 33 10.81 2.92 -7.52
CA ASP A 33 11.34 3.44 -6.25
C ASP A 33 11.62 2.31 -5.25
N VAL A 34 10.75 1.29 -5.21
CA VAL A 34 10.90 0.11 -4.34
C VAL A 34 12.13 -0.68 -4.77
N LEU A 35 12.26 -0.98 -6.07
CA LEU A 35 13.36 -1.76 -6.64
C LEU A 35 14.74 -1.10 -6.44
N HIS A 36 14.78 0.23 -6.33
CA HIS A 36 16.00 0.99 -6.09
C HIS A 36 16.33 1.21 -4.61
N THR A 37 15.49 0.72 -3.69
CA THR A 37 15.72 0.82 -2.25
C THR A 37 16.52 -0.36 -1.72
N VAL A 38 17.69 -0.08 -1.13
CA VAL A 38 18.62 -1.12 -0.66
C VAL A 38 18.15 -1.75 0.66
N ASP A 39 17.61 -0.95 1.57
CA ASP A 39 17.26 -1.37 2.93
C ASP A 39 15.74 -1.38 3.13
N LEU A 40 15.13 -2.51 2.81
CA LEU A 40 13.70 -2.73 3.02
C LEU A 40 13.39 -3.26 4.43
N PRO A 41 12.20 -2.96 4.97
CA PRO A 41 11.79 -3.38 6.30
C PRO A 41 11.64 -4.90 6.38
N SER A 42 12.13 -5.50 7.46
CA SER A 42 11.92 -6.93 7.76
C SER A 42 10.63 -7.22 8.54
N PHE A 43 9.84 -6.18 8.85
CA PHE A 43 8.59 -6.25 9.62
C PHE A 43 8.67 -7.01 10.96
N ALA A 44 9.86 -7.03 11.58
CA ALA A 44 10.07 -7.68 12.87
C ALA A 44 9.14 -7.11 13.96
N SER A 45 8.53 -8.01 14.74
CA SER A 45 7.79 -7.65 15.95
C SER A 45 8.77 -7.41 17.10
N THR A 46 8.47 -6.48 18.01
CA THR A 46 9.26 -6.19 19.22
C THR A 46 9.50 -7.42 20.09
N ASP A 47 8.61 -8.42 20.01
CA ASP A 47 8.63 -9.60 20.87
C ASP A 47 9.22 -10.85 20.18
N GLN A 48 9.62 -10.76 18.91
CA GLN A 48 10.20 -11.88 18.16
C GLN A 48 11.61 -11.53 17.66
N SER A 49 12.59 -12.37 18.02
CA SER A 49 13.95 -12.31 17.47
C SER A 49 13.97 -12.92 16.06
N GLY A 50 13.37 -12.24 15.08
CA GLY A 50 13.28 -12.75 13.71
C GLY A 50 12.71 -11.72 12.74
N HIS A 51 12.93 -11.97 11.45
CA HIS A 51 12.32 -11.21 10.36
C HIS A 51 10.96 -11.84 10.03
N ALA A 52 9.89 -11.03 9.99
CA ALA A 52 8.58 -11.53 9.60
C ALA A 52 8.48 -11.77 8.09
N LEU A 53 9.22 -10.98 7.30
CA LEU A 53 9.42 -11.16 5.86
C LEU A 53 10.91 -11.07 5.52
N GLY A 54 11.34 -11.86 4.53
CA GLY A 54 12.64 -11.69 3.89
C GLY A 54 12.67 -10.46 2.98
N GLN A 55 13.86 -10.05 2.53
CA GLN A 55 14.03 -8.86 1.69
C GLN A 55 13.22 -8.93 0.38
N HIS A 56 13.24 -10.08 -0.29
CA HIS A 56 12.48 -10.29 -1.52
C HIS A 56 10.95 -10.18 -1.31
N ASP A 57 10.45 -10.78 -0.24
CA ASP A 57 9.02 -10.72 0.10
C ASP A 57 8.59 -9.30 0.50
N ALA A 58 9.46 -8.55 1.19
CA ALA A 58 9.21 -7.15 1.54
C ALA A 58 9.18 -6.26 0.29
N GLU A 59 10.11 -6.46 -0.65
CA GLU A 59 10.12 -5.78 -1.96
C GLU A 59 8.82 -6.04 -2.72
N LEU A 60 8.47 -7.32 -2.88
CA LEU A 60 7.27 -7.73 -3.60
C LEU A 60 5.99 -7.13 -2.99
N LEU A 61 5.87 -7.18 -1.65
CA LEU A 61 4.72 -6.64 -0.94
C LEU A 61 4.61 -5.11 -1.12
N LEU A 62 5.73 -4.38 -1.01
CA LEU A 62 5.74 -2.93 -1.19
C LEU A 62 5.46 -2.53 -2.63
N SER A 63 5.94 -3.29 -3.62
CA SER A 63 5.58 -3.11 -5.03
C SER A 63 4.08 -3.34 -5.26
N PHE A 64 3.45 -4.30 -4.59
CA PHE A 64 2.00 -4.47 -4.68
C PHE A 64 1.20 -3.28 -4.13
N LEU A 65 1.75 -2.53 -3.17
CA LEU A 65 1.10 -1.32 -2.66
C LEU A 65 1.14 -0.15 -3.65
N THR A 66 2.03 -0.17 -4.66
CA THR A 66 2.17 0.91 -5.65
C THR A 66 1.23 0.76 -6.85
N VAL A 67 0.56 -0.39 -6.99
CA VAL A 67 -0.31 -0.70 -8.14
C VAL A 67 -1.81 -0.55 -7.80
N PRO A 68 -2.44 0.61 -8.03
CA PRO A 68 -3.88 0.76 -7.84
C PRO A 68 -4.64 -0.24 -8.73
N TYR A 69 -5.84 -0.63 -8.32
CA TYR A 69 -6.74 -1.60 -8.97
C TYR A 69 -6.31 -3.07 -8.89
N LEU A 70 -5.04 -3.33 -8.58
CA LEU A 70 -4.49 -4.69 -8.38
C LEU A 70 -3.94 -4.89 -6.97
N ARG A 71 -3.73 -3.82 -6.20
CA ARG A 71 -3.19 -3.86 -4.84
C ARG A 71 -3.90 -4.86 -3.94
N ILE A 72 -5.24 -4.75 -3.82
CA ILE A 72 -6.01 -5.61 -2.92
C ILE A 72 -5.85 -7.09 -3.28
N PRO A 73 -6.14 -7.54 -4.52
CA PRO A 73 -6.00 -8.96 -4.85
C PRO A 73 -4.56 -9.46 -4.72
N LEU A 74 -3.56 -8.64 -5.06
CA LEU A 74 -2.15 -9.02 -4.94
C LEU A 74 -1.71 -9.16 -3.47
N VAL A 75 -2.05 -8.19 -2.61
CA VAL A 75 -1.73 -8.21 -1.17
C VAL A 75 -2.45 -9.36 -0.47
N VAL A 76 -3.72 -9.59 -0.78
CA VAL A 76 -4.48 -10.73 -0.20
C VAL A 76 -3.87 -12.05 -0.65
N SER A 77 -3.56 -12.20 -1.95
CA SER A 77 -2.94 -13.42 -2.49
C SER A 77 -1.56 -13.67 -1.91
N PHE A 78 -0.79 -12.61 -1.65
CA PHE A 78 0.52 -12.68 -1.01
C PHE A 78 0.45 -13.33 0.37
N PHE A 79 -0.52 -12.95 1.21
CA PHE A 79 -0.70 -13.54 2.53
C PHE A 79 -1.47 -14.86 2.53
N ALA A 80 -2.30 -15.11 1.50
CA ALA A 80 -3.08 -16.33 1.36
C ALA A 80 -2.24 -17.57 0.97
N SER A 81 -0.97 -17.40 0.61
CA SER A 81 -0.06 -18.55 0.40
C SER A 81 0.39 -19.16 1.73
N ASP A 82 0.43 -20.49 1.79
CA ASP A 82 0.69 -21.29 3.00
C ASP A 82 1.93 -20.85 3.80
N ASP A 83 3.02 -20.45 3.14
CA ASP A 83 4.26 -20.07 3.84
C ASP A 83 4.21 -18.68 4.50
N ARG A 84 3.38 -17.76 3.97
CA ARG A 84 3.39 -16.34 4.38
C ARG A 84 2.28 -15.96 5.33
N ILE A 85 1.26 -16.80 5.52
CA ILE A 85 0.21 -16.53 6.52
C ILE A 85 0.79 -16.37 7.94
N HIS A 86 1.89 -17.06 8.24
CA HIS A 86 2.60 -16.95 9.52
C HIS A 86 3.21 -15.56 9.76
N SER A 87 3.55 -14.82 8.69
CA SER A 87 4.07 -13.45 8.81
C SER A 87 3.04 -12.50 9.42
N LEU A 88 1.73 -12.78 9.30
CA LEU A 88 0.66 -12.01 9.93
C LEU A 88 0.66 -12.10 11.46
N GLN A 89 1.56 -12.86 12.09
CA GLN A 89 1.80 -12.70 13.54
C GLN A 89 2.42 -11.32 13.87
N ALA A 90 3.07 -10.66 12.90
CA ALA A 90 3.60 -9.32 13.08
C ALA A 90 2.46 -8.28 13.04
N PRO A 91 2.26 -7.48 14.12
CA PRO A 91 1.17 -6.50 14.18
C PRO A 91 1.22 -5.47 13.05
N LYS A 92 2.42 -5.12 12.58
CA LYS A 92 2.60 -4.19 11.46
C LYS A 92 2.03 -4.74 10.14
N LEU A 93 2.15 -6.04 9.90
CA LEU A 93 1.61 -6.67 8.69
C LEU A 93 0.09 -6.83 8.76
N GLN A 94 -0.47 -7.05 9.96
CA GLN A 94 -1.92 -7.00 10.17
C GLN A 94 -2.47 -5.61 9.85
N GLN A 95 -1.84 -4.57 10.39
CA GLN A 95 -2.23 -3.17 10.14
C GLN A 95 -2.12 -2.81 8.67
N LEU A 96 -1.05 -3.25 7.99
CA LEU A 96 -0.87 -3.06 6.55
C LEU A 96 -2.00 -3.72 5.75
N LEU A 97 -2.34 -4.97 6.05
CA LEU A 97 -3.41 -5.70 5.37
C LEU A 97 -4.78 -5.03 5.60
N ASP A 98 -5.11 -4.71 6.86
CA ASP A 98 -6.34 -4.00 7.20
C ASP A 98 -6.42 -2.65 6.48
N ALA A 99 -5.31 -1.92 6.43
CA ALA A 99 -5.23 -0.65 5.73
C ALA A 99 -5.40 -0.80 4.21
N ALA A 100 -4.73 -1.78 3.59
CA ALA A 100 -4.84 -2.02 2.16
C ALA A 100 -6.29 -2.33 1.74
N LEU A 101 -7.05 -2.99 2.61
CA LEU A 101 -8.45 -3.36 2.40
C LEU A 101 -9.44 -2.23 2.71
N PHE A 102 -9.22 -1.51 3.81
CA PHE A 102 -10.27 -0.68 4.42
C PHE A 102 -9.92 0.80 4.55
N GLU A 103 -8.67 1.22 4.36
CA GLU A 103 -8.37 2.64 4.39
C GLU A 103 -9.10 3.36 3.26
N PRO A 104 -9.83 4.45 3.58
CA PRO A 104 -10.33 5.34 2.56
C PRO A 104 -9.11 5.97 1.88
N GLY A 105 -8.96 5.70 0.59
CA GLY A 105 -7.96 6.37 -0.26
C GLY A 105 -8.27 7.84 -0.45
N GLU A 106 -7.58 8.47 -1.40
CA GLU A 106 -7.90 9.85 -1.75
C GLU A 106 -9.35 9.93 -2.24
N HIS A 107 -10.14 10.78 -1.58
CA HIS A 107 -11.51 11.02 -1.97
C HIS A 107 -11.56 11.97 -3.16
N LEU A 108 -12.36 11.61 -4.16
CA LEU A 108 -12.65 12.54 -5.26
C LEU A 108 -13.41 13.74 -4.71
N HIS A 109 -12.86 14.92 -4.89
CA HIS A 109 -13.53 16.14 -4.47
C HIS A 109 -14.83 16.31 -5.28
N ALA A 110 -15.93 16.74 -4.63
CA ALA A 110 -17.24 16.82 -5.28
C ALA A 110 -17.26 17.72 -6.54
N SER A 111 -16.39 18.74 -6.57
CA SER A 111 -16.19 19.62 -7.73
C SER A 111 -15.56 18.94 -8.94
N LEU A 112 -14.94 17.78 -8.75
CA LEU A 112 -14.24 16.99 -9.76
C LEU A 112 -15.01 15.70 -10.10
N ALA A 113 -16.23 15.52 -9.58
CA ALA A 113 -16.99 14.27 -9.70
C ALA A 113 -17.37 13.93 -11.15
N ASP A 114 -17.55 14.94 -11.99
CA ASP A 114 -17.91 14.81 -13.41
C ASP A 114 -16.69 14.89 -14.34
N GLU A 115 -15.49 15.16 -13.79
CA GLU A 115 -14.24 15.26 -14.53
C GLU A 115 -13.59 13.88 -14.67
N VAL A 116 -13.12 13.55 -15.88
CA VAL A 116 -12.48 12.26 -16.18
C VAL A 116 -11.05 12.51 -16.65
N PRO A 117 -10.04 11.78 -16.11
CA PRO A 117 -8.68 11.88 -16.60
C PRO A 117 -8.61 11.64 -18.11
N SER A 118 -8.00 12.57 -18.84
CA SER A 118 -7.91 12.51 -20.31
C SER A 118 -6.69 11.74 -20.81
N MET A 119 -5.75 11.38 -19.93
CA MET A 119 -4.50 10.70 -20.27
C MET A 119 -4.02 9.75 -19.15
N VAL A 120 -3.24 8.73 -19.53
CA VAL A 120 -2.60 7.77 -18.61
C VAL A 120 -1.09 7.73 -18.88
N PRO A 121 -0.21 7.97 -17.88
CA PRO A 121 -0.54 8.41 -16.51
C PRO A 121 -1.11 9.84 -16.47
N SER A 122 -2.01 10.10 -15.52
CA SER A 122 -2.69 11.40 -15.36
C SER A 122 -1.74 12.47 -14.80
N LEU A 123 -1.81 13.68 -15.33
CA LEU A 123 -1.11 14.85 -14.78
C LEU A 123 -1.85 15.47 -13.57
N GLU A 124 -3.07 15.01 -13.30
CA GLU A 124 -3.93 15.49 -12.21
C GLU A 124 -4.30 14.30 -11.30
N PRO A 125 -3.47 13.98 -10.29
CA PRO A 125 -3.68 12.82 -9.41
C PRO A 125 -4.98 12.92 -8.60
N THR A 126 -5.41 14.14 -8.27
CA THR A 126 -6.65 14.39 -7.51
C THR A 126 -7.91 13.91 -8.24
N LEU A 127 -7.87 13.79 -9.58
CA LEU A 127 -8.95 13.19 -10.40
C LEU A 127 -9.00 11.65 -10.28
N LEU A 128 -7.92 11.02 -9.79
CA LEU A 128 -7.86 9.58 -9.55
C LEU A 128 -8.46 9.19 -8.19
N GLY A 129 -8.85 10.18 -7.38
CA GLY A 129 -9.58 9.94 -6.15
C GLY A 129 -10.93 9.26 -6.41
N THR A 130 -11.48 8.61 -5.39
CA THR A 130 -12.77 7.92 -5.49
C THR A 130 -13.81 8.47 -4.53
N SER A 131 -15.04 8.63 -5.01
CA SER A 131 -16.20 8.94 -4.16
C SER A 131 -16.66 7.73 -3.33
N HIS A 132 -16.14 6.54 -3.61
CA HIS A 132 -16.45 5.28 -2.93
C HIS A 132 -15.23 4.84 -2.09
N HIS A 133 -15.40 3.89 -1.16
CA HIS A 133 -14.24 3.27 -0.50
C HIS A 133 -13.35 2.53 -1.51
N LEU A 134 -12.04 2.48 -1.27
CA LEU A 134 -11.08 1.86 -2.20
C LEU A 134 -11.47 0.45 -2.59
N LEU A 135 -11.86 -0.42 -1.63
CA LEU A 135 -12.33 -1.77 -1.94
C LEU A 135 -13.48 -1.80 -2.98
N LEU A 136 -14.49 -0.94 -2.81
CA LEU A 136 -15.61 -0.88 -3.75
C LEU A 136 -15.18 -0.28 -5.10
N ASN A 137 -14.26 0.68 -5.08
CA ASN A 137 -13.70 1.28 -6.29
C ASN A 137 -12.90 0.25 -7.11
N GLU A 138 -12.07 -0.53 -6.42
CA GLU A 138 -11.26 -1.61 -6.95
C GLU A 138 -12.17 -2.69 -7.53
N LEU A 139 -13.15 -3.22 -6.77
CA LEU A 139 -14.10 -4.21 -7.26
C LEU A 139 -14.90 -3.76 -8.49
N ARG A 140 -15.21 -2.45 -8.61
CA ARG A 140 -15.97 -1.90 -9.72
C ARG A 140 -15.12 -1.62 -10.97
N ARG A 141 -13.83 -1.34 -10.79
CA ARG A 141 -12.93 -0.85 -11.85
C ARG A 141 -11.75 -1.77 -12.14
N SER A 142 -11.58 -2.84 -11.36
CA SER A 142 -10.58 -3.87 -11.64
C SER A 142 -10.86 -4.46 -13.02
N PRO A 143 -9.83 -4.71 -13.83
CA PRO A 143 -10.00 -5.39 -15.11
C PRO A 143 -10.70 -6.74 -14.92
N ASP A 144 -11.53 -7.14 -15.88
CA ASP A 144 -12.21 -8.45 -15.91
C ASP A 144 -11.20 -9.59 -16.11
N THR A 145 -10.34 -9.93 -15.14
CA THR A 145 -9.77 -11.29 -14.96
C THR A 145 -8.83 -11.41 -13.74
N LEU A 146 -9.11 -12.37 -12.86
CA LEU A 146 -8.23 -13.47 -12.41
C LEU A 146 -9.12 -14.50 -11.67
N LEU A 147 -9.98 -15.20 -12.42
CA LEU A 147 -10.59 -16.48 -12.02
C LEU A 147 -10.49 -17.45 -13.20
#